data_AF-A0A0A3YJ23-F1
#
_entry.id   AF-A0A0A3YJ23-F1
#
_cell.length_a   1.000
_cell.length_b   1.000
_cell.length_c   1.000
_cell.angle_alpha   90.00
_cell.angle_beta   90.00
_cell.angle_gamma   90.00
#
_symmetry.space_group_name_H-M   'P 1'
#
loop_
_entity.id
_entity.type
_entity.pdbx_description
1 polymer ?
#
loop_
_entity_poly.entity_id
_entity_poly.type
_entity_poly.pdbx_seq_one_letter_code
_entity_poly.pdbx_strand_id
1 'polypeptide(L)' 'MRKHVGGDPRWIITKYPGSDRKGVFIPKGTRVFYYPTSRAMLTGAEAEQASRDFEAARFDEATGG' A
#
# COMPACT_ATOMS: atom_id res chain seq x y z
N MET A 1 -16.34 14.67 9.53
CA MET A 1 -15.13 14.00 10.04
C MET A 1 -14.78 12.88 9.06
N ARG A 2 -13.91 13.14 8.06
CA ARG A 2 -13.46 12.08 7.15
C ARG A 2 -12.69 11.07 8.01
N LYS A 3 -13.34 9.98 8.41
CA LYS A 3 -12.66 8.81 8.95
C LYS A 3 -11.63 8.45 7.88
N HIS A 4 -10.35 8.62 8.19
CA HIS A 4 -9.31 7.89 7.46
C HIS A 4 -9.77 6.44 7.48
N VAL A 5 -10.28 5.98 6.34
CA VAL A 5 -10.88 4.67 6.23
C VAL A 5 -9.71 3.74 6.51
N GLY A 6 -9.80 2.93 7.57
CA GLY A 6 -8.73 2.02 7.96
C GLY A 6 -8.34 0.99 6.87
N GLY A 7 -8.86 1.13 5.66
CA GLY A 7 -8.58 0.39 4.44
C GLY A 7 -7.67 1.10 3.43
N ASP A 8 -7.25 2.35 3.66
CA ASP A 8 -6.37 3.03 2.71
C ASP A 8 -4.99 2.35 2.64
N PRO A 9 -4.46 2.08 1.43
CA PRO A 9 -3.13 1.55 1.29
C PRO A 9 -2.07 2.55 1.76
N ARG A 10 -1.03 2.03 2.38
CA ARG A 10 0.02 2.86 3.00
C ARG A 10 1.36 2.16 3.02
N TRP A 11 2.41 2.94 3.04
CA TRP A 11 3.77 2.45 3.26
C TRP A 11 3.93 1.98 4.70
N ILE A 12 4.41 0.74 4.88
CA ILE A 12 4.77 0.18 6.17
C ILE A 12 6.16 -0.45 6.11
N ILE A 13 6.77 -0.61 7.28
CA ILE A 13 7.96 -1.45 7.45
C ILE A 13 7.50 -2.79 8.02
N THR A 14 7.89 -3.89 7.38
CA THR A 14 7.52 -5.23 7.85
C THR A 14 8.15 -5.51 9.22
N LYS A 15 7.31 -5.76 10.23
CA LYS A 15 7.79 -6.17 11.56
C LYS A 15 8.21 -7.65 11.61
N TYR A 16 7.61 -8.47 10.75
CA TYR A 16 7.86 -9.90 10.62
C TYR A 16 8.11 -10.25 9.16
N PRO A 17 8.93 -11.29 8.87
CA PRO A 17 9.07 -11.79 7.51
C PRO A 17 7.74 -12.35 7.03
N GLY A 18 7.46 -12.19 5.74
CA GLY A 18 6.24 -12.65 5.11
C GLY A 18 6.42 -12.83 3.62
N SER A 19 5.32 -12.97 2.90
CA SER A 19 5.32 -13.05 1.44
C SER A 19 4.42 -11.98 0.85
N ASP A 20 4.80 -11.49 -0.32
CA ASP A 20 3.96 -10.58 -1.08
C ASP A 20 2.81 -11.33 -1.78
N ARG A 21 1.96 -10.60 -2.51
CA ARG A 21 0.83 -11.19 -3.26
C ARG A 21 1.26 -12.24 -4.29
N LYS A 22 2.50 -12.19 -4.78
CA LYS A 22 3.06 -13.10 -5.79
C LYS A 22 3.86 -14.25 -5.17
N GLY A 23 3.97 -14.31 -3.84
CA GLY A 23 4.77 -15.30 -3.14
C GLY A 23 6.24 -14.93 -3.00
N VAL A 24 6.65 -13.72 -3.39
CA VAL A 24 8.01 -13.22 -3.17
C VAL A 24 8.23 -13.05 -1.67
N PHE A 25 9.35 -13.60 -1.20
CA PHE A 25 9.72 -13.48 0.20
C PHE A 25 10.09 -12.03 0.55
N ILE A 26 9.47 -11.52 1.62
CA ILE A 26 9.70 -10.19 2.17
C ILE A 26 10.42 -10.34 3.51
N PRO A 27 11.70 -9.95 3.62
CA PRO A 27 12.39 -9.98 4.90
C PRO A 27 11.81 -8.93 5.87
N LYS A 28 12.03 -9.14 7.16
CA LYS A 28 11.73 -8.14 8.21
C LYS A 28 12.53 -6.86 7.94
N GLY A 29 11.91 -5.71 8.19
CA GLY A 29 12.53 -4.40 7.99
C GLY A 29 12.40 -3.89 6.55
N THR A 30 11.74 -4.64 5.67
CA THR A 30 11.49 -4.21 4.29
C THR A 30 10.37 -3.21 4.25
N ARG A 31 10.57 -2.15 3.46
CA ARG A 31 9.53 -1.18 3.17
C ARG A 31 8.61 -1.73 2.08
N VAL A 32 7.31 -1.80 2.37
CA VAL A 32 6.30 -2.38 1.49
C VAL A 32 5.06 -1.50 1.44
N PHE A 33 4.34 -1.56 0.33
CA PHE A 33 3.06 -0.89 0.20
C PHE A 33 1.94 -1.87 0.61
N TYR A 34 1.28 -1.56 1.71
CA TYR A 34 0.33 -2.45 2.37
C TYR A 34 -1.11 -1.98 2.16
N TYR A 35 -1.96 -2.90 1.71
CA TYR A 35 -3.40 -2.73 1.56
C TYR A 35 -4.12 -3.38 2.74
N PRO A 36 -4.65 -2.62 3.71
CA PRO A 36 -5.33 -3.18 4.88
C PRO A 36 -6.60 -3.95 4.51
N THR A 37 -7.34 -3.51 3.50
CA THR A 37 -8.60 -4.13 3.05
C THR A 37 -8.40 -5.55 2.53
N SER A 38 -7.42 -5.76 1.65
CA SER A 38 -7.11 -7.07 1.07
C SER A 38 -6.01 -7.80 1.82
N ARG A 39 -5.42 -7.17 2.85
CA ARG A 39 -4.20 -7.62 3.56
C ARG A 39 -3.04 -7.94 2.62
N ALA A 40 -3.02 -7.31 1.44
CA ALA A 40 -2.01 -7.53 0.43
C ALA A 40 -0.79 -6.65 0.70
N MET A 41 0.39 -7.20 0.44
CA MET A 41 1.66 -6.48 0.49
C MET A 41 2.25 -6.47 -0.92
N LEU A 42 2.65 -5.30 -1.38
CA LEU A 42 3.38 -5.12 -2.64
C LEU A 42 4.81 -4.68 -2.33
N THR A 43 5.75 -5.13 -3.16
CA THR A 43 7.18 -4.81 -3.04
C THR A 43 7.77 -4.32 -4.36
N GLY A 44 8.94 -3.69 -4.30
CA GLY A 44 9.68 -3.24 -5.49
C GLY A 44 8.89 -2.26 -6.36
N ALA A 45 9.02 -2.40 -7.68
CA ALA A 45 8.41 -1.49 -8.66
C ALA A 45 6.87 -1.46 -8.59
N GLU A 46 6.23 -2.57 -8.21
CA GLU A 46 4.77 -2.62 -8.09
C GLU A 46 4.27 -1.81 -6.90
N ALA A 47 5.02 -1.79 -5.79
CA ALA A 47 4.70 -0.97 -4.63
C ALA A 47 4.73 0.53 -4.99
N GLU A 48 5.75 0.95 -5.73
CA GLU A 48 5.91 2.33 -6.21
C GLU A 48 4.78 2.72 -7.18
N GLN A 49 4.50 1.87 -8.16
CA GLN A 49 3.44 2.10 -9.13
C GLN A 49 2.06 2.19 -8.44
N ALA A 50 1.80 1.30 -7.49
CA ALA A 50 0.56 1.27 -6.72
C ALA A 50 0.40 2.50 -5.81
N SER A 51 1.48 2.97 -5.18
CA SER A 51 1.47 4.24 -4.43
C SER A 51 1.11 5.39 -5.35
N ARG A 52 1.75 5.47 -6.52
CA ARG A 52 1.51 6.54 -7.49
C ARG A 52 0.09 6.54 -8.03
N ASP A 53 -0.46 5.35 -8.33
CA ASP A 53 -1.83 5.18 -8.81
C ASP A 53 -2.84 5.61 -7.73
N PHE A 54 -2.62 5.21 -6.48
CA PHE A 54 -3.44 5.63 -5.35
C PHE A 54 -3.36 7.14 -5.12
N GLU A 55 -2.17 7.72 -5.14
CA GLU A 55 -1.97 9.16 -4.99
C GLU A 55 -2.64 9.95 -6.13
N ALA A 56 -2.59 9.46 -7.36
CA ALA A 56 -3.27 10.05 -8.52
C ALA A 56 -4.80 9.99 -8.38
N ALA A 57 -5.36 8.82 -8.03
CA ALA A 57 -6.79 8.64 -7.82
C ALA A 57 -7.32 9.54 -6.69
N ARG A 58 -6.53 9.71 -5.64
CA ARG A 58 -6.87 10.57 -4.48
C ARG A 58 -6.79 12.06 -4.82
N PHE A 59 -6.00 12.45 -5.82
CA PHE A 59 -5.90 13.84 -6.30
C PHE A 59 -7.07 14.22 -7.22
N ASP A 60 -7.54 13.27 -8.03
CA ASP A 60 -8.70 13.46 -8.91
C ASP A 60 -9.98 13.68 -8.08
N GLU A 61 -10.14 12.95 -6.97
CA GLU A 61 -11.27 13.13 -6.04
C GLU A 61 -11.25 14.49 -5.30
N ALA A 62 -10.09 15.16 -5.22
CA ALA A 62 -9.95 16.43 -4.50
C ALA A 62 -10.34 17.67 -5.33
N THR A 63 -10.44 17.54 -6.66
CA THR A 63 -10.68 18.69 -7.57
C THR A 63 -12.11 18.72 -8.14
N GLY A 64 -12.94 17.70 -7.86
CA GLY A 64 -14.31 17.57 -8.37
C GLY A 64 -15.41 17.72 -7.31
N GLY A 65 -15.44 18.85 -6.59
CA GLY A 65 -16.50 19.18 -5.61
C GLY A 65 -17.00 20.61 -5.77
#